data_AF-A0A8T3QMQ0-F1
#
_entry.id   AF-A0A8T3QMQ0-F1
#
_cell.length_a   1.000
_cell.length_b   1.000
_cell.length_c   1.000
_cell.angle_alpha   90.00
_cell.angle_beta   90.00
_cell.angle_gamma   90.00
#
_symmetry.space_group_name_H-M   'P 1'
#
loop_
_entity.id
_entity.type
_entity.pdbx_description
1 polymer ?
#
loop_
_entity_poly.entity_id
_entity_poly.type
_entity_poly.pdbx_seq_one_letter_code
_entity_poly.pdbx_strand_id
1 'polypeptide(L)'
;MPKLACWSCGRQIYTVAPLEALFREERRCPRCGAFLNSDRRDLEQRLSIRRQNPAADPGPPVGDGERRAEQRRRARRRKPVS
;
A
#
# COMPACT_ATOMS: atom_id res chain seq x y z
N MET A 1 -2.01 5.74 -13.56
CA MET A 1 -1.50 4.92 -14.67
C MET A 1 -1.77 3.47 -14.29
N PRO A 2 -2.59 2.72 -15.07
CA PRO A 2 -3.02 1.39 -14.66
C PRO A 2 -1.84 0.46 -14.42
N LYS A 3 -1.96 -0.32 -13.35
CA LYS A 3 -0.94 -1.23 -12.89
C LYS A 3 -1.45 -2.65 -12.97
N LEU A 4 -0.73 -3.48 -13.70
CA LEU A 4 -1.03 -4.89 -13.88
C LEU A 4 -0.02 -5.73 -13.10
N ALA A 5 -0.48 -6.86 -12.59
CA ALA A 5 0.32 -7.78 -11.81
C ALA A 5 0.21 -9.20 -12.37
N CYS A 6 1.35 -9.87 -12.52
CA CYS A 6 1.41 -11.31 -12.73
C CYS A 6 1.45 -12.02 -11.37
N TRP A 7 0.46 -12.83 -11.06
CA TRP A 7 0.42 -13.57 -9.78
C TRP A 7 1.26 -14.84 -9.79
N SER A 8 1.67 -15.32 -10.96
CA SER A 8 2.55 -16.48 -11.09
C SER A 8 4.01 -16.14 -10.79
N CYS A 9 4.53 -15.02 -11.32
CA CYS A 9 5.93 -14.62 -11.12
C CYS A 9 6.13 -13.33 -10.31
N GLY A 10 5.05 -12.71 -9.83
CA GLY A 10 5.08 -11.52 -8.97
C GLY A 10 5.43 -10.20 -9.69
N ARG A 11 5.59 -10.21 -11.02
CA ARG A 11 6.01 -9.02 -11.77
C ARG A 11 4.89 -8.00 -11.88
N GLN A 12 5.24 -6.73 -11.72
CA GLN A 12 4.36 -5.59 -11.95
C GLN A 12 4.68 -4.95 -13.31
N ILE A 13 3.64 -4.58 -14.05
CA ILE A 13 3.72 -3.97 -15.36
C ILE A 13 2.90 -2.69 -15.33
N TYR A 14 3.53 -1.60 -15.78
CA TYR A 14 2.89 -0.30 -15.88
C TYR A 14 2.46 -0.11 -17.33
N THR A 15 1.16 0.10 -17.53
CA THR A 15 0.57 0.27 -18.86
C THR A 15 -0.19 1.59 -18.88
N VAL A 16 -0.43 2.12 -20.08
CA VAL A 16 -1.31 3.29 -20.26
C VAL A 16 -2.77 2.89 -20.40
N ALA A 17 -3.04 1.67 -20.88
CA ALA A 17 -4.37 1.13 -21.07
C ALA A 17 -4.76 0.14 -19.94
N PRO A 18 -6.03 0.10 -19.50
CA PRO A 18 -6.51 -0.84 -18.50
C PRO A 18 -6.57 -2.28 -19.05
N LEU A 19 -6.67 -3.27 -18.16
CA LEU A 19 -6.65 -4.71 -18.52
C LEU A 19 -7.71 -5.06 -19.57
N GLU A 20 -8.90 -4.46 -19.45
CA GLU A 20 -10.06 -4.70 -20.30
C GLU A 20 -9.85 -4.20 -21.74
N ALA A 21 -8.97 -3.21 -21.92
CA ALA A 21 -8.65 -2.62 -23.22
C ALA A 21 -7.50 -3.35 -23.95
N LEU A 22 -6.76 -4.24 -23.26
CA LEU A 22 -5.65 -4.98 -23.86
C LEU A 22 -6.14 -6.19 -24.66
N PHE A 23 -5.43 -6.52 -25.74
CA PHE A 23 -5.65 -7.77 -26.49
C PHE A 23 -5.17 -8.99 -25.70
N ARG A 24 -5.56 -10.20 -26.13
CA ARG A 24 -5.26 -11.45 -25.40
C ARG A 24 -3.76 -11.69 -25.26
N GLU A 25 -2.99 -11.35 -26.28
CA GLU A 25 -1.53 -11.47 -26.33
C GLU A 25 -0.87 -10.50 -25.35
N GLU A 26 -1.37 -9.26 -25.28
CA GLU A 26 -0.88 -8.20 -24.40
C GLU A 26 -1.24 -8.45 -22.93
N ARG A 27 -2.29 -9.25 -22.66
CA ARG A 27 -2.65 -9.70 -21.31
C ARG A 27 -1.74 -10.81 -20.77
N ARG A 28 -0.69 -11.20 -21.49
CA ARG A 28 0.28 -12.20 -21.00
C ARG A 28 1.50 -11.55 -20.39
N CYS A 29 2.01 -12.18 -19.34
CA CYS A 29 3.25 -11.78 -18.72
C CYS A 29 4.43 -12.07 -19.67
N PRO A 30 5.29 -11.09 -19.98
CA PRO A 30 6.43 -11.28 -20.88
C PRO A 30 7.51 -12.22 -20.31
N ARG A 31 7.45 -12.53 -19.00
CA ARG A 31 8.41 -13.42 -18.34
C ARG A 31 7.96 -14.89 -18.32
N CYS A 32 6.68 -15.14 -18.08
CA CYS A 32 6.19 -16.50 -17.80
C CYS A 32 4.95 -16.90 -18.61
N GLY A 33 4.43 -16.01 -19.47
CA GLY A 33 3.28 -16.29 -20.34
C GLY A 33 1.92 -16.38 -19.64
N ALA A 34 1.89 -16.36 -18.30
CA ALA A 34 0.66 -16.37 -17.51
C ALA A 34 -0.14 -15.07 -17.70
N PHE A 35 -1.46 -15.12 -17.50
CA PHE A 35 -2.31 -13.94 -17.60
C PHE A 35 -2.02 -12.91 -16.50
N LEU A 36 -2.05 -11.64 -16.90
CA LEU A 36 -1.96 -10.50 -16.02
C LEU A 36 -3.33 -10.23 -15.38
N ASN A 37 -3.31 -9.73 -14.15
CA ASN A 37 -4.48 -9.27 -13.42
C ASN A 37 -4.34 -7.79 -13.08
N SER A 38 -5.44 -7.12 -12.76
CA SER A 38 -5.40 -5.78 -12.19
C SER A 38 -4.69 -5.80 -10.82
N ASP A 39 -3.83 -4.82 -10.57
CA ASP A 39 -3.20 -4.67 -9.26
C ASP A 39 -4.22 -4.12 -8.26
N ARG A 40 -4.76 -5.00 -7.42
CA ARG A 40 -5.76 -4.68 -6.40
C ARG A 40 -5.31 -3.56 -5.45
N ARG A 41 -4.00 -3.39 -5.24
CA ARG A 41 -3.46 -2.39 -4.31
C ARG A 41 -3.67 -0.94 -4.78
N ASP A 42 -3.85 -0.73 -6.08
CA ASP A 42 -4.05 0.63 -6.62
C ASP A 42 -5.47 1.15 -6.29
N LEU A 43 -6.47 0.27 -6.32
CA LEU A 43 -7.86 0.60 -5.97
C LEU A 43 -8.09 0.63 -4.45
N GLU A 44 -7.34 -0.16 -3.69
CA GLU A 44 -7.34 -0.12 -2.22
C GLU A 44 -6.38 0.94 -1.66
N GLN A 45 -6.20 2.09 -2.33
CA GLN A 45 -5.73 3.28 -1.65
C GLN A 45 -6.76 3.60 -0.56
N ARG A 46 -6.52 3.04 0.63
CA ARG A 46 -7.36 3.15 1.80
C ARG A 46 -7.60 4.63 2.02
N LEU A 47 -8.78 5.11 1.65
CA LEU A 47 -9.30 6.38 2.11
C LEU A 47 -9.42 6.22 3.62
N SER A 48 -8.36 6.55 4.34
CA SER A 48 -8.41 6.68 5.78
C SER A 48 -9.27 7.92 6.04
N ILE A 49 -10.59 7.72 6.04
CA ILE A 49 -11.51 8.69 6.62
C ILE A 49 -11.10 8.73 8.09
N ARG A 50 -10.31 9.74 8.45
CA ARG A 50 -10.00 9.98 9.85
C ARG A 50 -11.36 10.24 10.51
N ARG A 51 -11.75 9.36 11.44
CA ARG A 51 -12.91 9.60 12.29
C ARG A 51 -12.66 10.93 13.00
N GLN A 52 -13.44 11.96 12.67
CA GLN A 52 -13.43 13.20 13.41
C GLN A 52 -14.38 13.03 14.59
N ASN A 53 -13.91 13.38 15.78
CA ASN A 53 -14.78 13.38 16.95
C ASN A 53 -15.78 14.54 16.82
N PRO A 54 -17.04 14.38 17.27
CA PRO A 54 -18.01 15.46 17.26
C PRO A 54 -17.54 16.60 18.17
N ALA A 55 -17.91 17.85 17.84
CA ALA A 55 -17.47 19.03 18.59
C ALA A 55 -17.90 19.04 20.07
N ALA A 56 -18.97 18.30 20.41
CA ALA A 56 -19.47 18.16 21.78
C ALA A 56 -18.70 17.12 22.62
N ASP A 57 -17.92 16.25 21.98
CA ASP A 57 -17.02 15.30 22.64
C ASP A 57 -15.68 15.29 21.90
N PRO A 58 -14.93 16.40 21.97
CA PRO A 58 -13.59 16.44 21.40
C PRO A 58 -12.76 15.46 22.23
N GLY A 59 -12.40 14.32 21.62
CA GLY A 59 -11.52 13.36 22.27
C GLY A 59 -10.28 14.02 22.90
N PRO A 60 -9.56 13.27 23.75
CA PRO A 60 -8.66 13.82 24.75
C PRO A 60 -7.72 14.89 24.18
N PRO A 61 -7.53 16.01 24.91
CA PRO A 61 -6.75 17.14 24.44
C PRO A 61 -5.34 16.68 24.06
N VAL A 62 -4.76 17.32 23.04
CA VAL A 62 -3.46 16.97 22.44
C VAL A 62 -2.28 17.23 23.41
N GLY A 63 -2.54 17.71 24.62
CA GLY A 63 -1.55 17.97 25.66
C GLY A 63 -1.58 16.87 26.72
N ASP A 64 -0.73 15.86 26.52
CA ASP A 64 0.18 15.32 27.53
C ASP A 64 0.97 14.23 26.82
N GLY A 65 2.30 14.40 26.79
CA GLY A 65 3.20 13.69 25.89
C GLY A 65 2.97 12.18 25.76
N GLU A 66 3.35 11.61 24.62
CA GLU A 66 3.21 10.17 24.35
C GLU A 66 3.61 9.34 25.58
N ARG A 67 2.65 8.63 26.21
CA ARG A 67 2.88 7.75 27.38
C ARG A 67 4.02 6.75 27.22
N ARG A 68 4.52 6.52 25.99
CA ARG A 68 5.59 5.57 25.64
C ARG A 68 6.75 6.21 24.86
N ALA A 69 6.97 7.52 24.96
CA ALA A 69 8.10 8.19 24.32
C ALA A 69 9.45 7.53 24.70
N GLU A 70 9.60 7.16 25.97
CA GLU A 70 10.84 6.56 26.48
C GLU A 70 11.07 5.14 25.94
N GLN A 71 10.01 4.30 25.86
CA GLN A 71 10.09 2.96 25.30
C GLN A 71 10.50 2.96 23.82
N ARG A 72 10.01 3.92 23.02
CA ARG A 72 10.39 4.07 21.61
C ARG A 72 11.86 4.47 21.43
N ARG A 73 12.38 5.37 22.28
CA ARG A 73 13.80 5.79 22.22
C ARG A 73 14.75 4.65 22.58
N ARG A 74 14.37 3.76 23.52
CA ARG A 74 15.20 2.61 23.92
C ARG A 74 15.27 1.51 22.87
N ALA A 75 14.22 1.28 22.09
CA ALA A 75 14.15 0.18 21.11
C ALA A 75 15.00 0.39 19.83
N ARG A 76 15.60 1.58 19.63
CA ARG A 76 16.27 1.96 18.38
C ARG A 76 17.78 1.74 18.33
N ARG A 77 18.37 0.92 19.21
CA ARG A 77 19.77 0.49 19.07
C ARG A 77 19.86 -0.94 18.52
N ARG A 78 19.56 -1.11 17.24
CA ARG A 78 20.17 -2.23 16.49
C ARG A 78 21.62 -1.82 16.26
N LYS A 79 22.56 -2.43 17.00
CA LYS A 79 24.00 -2.29 16.70
C LYS A 79 24.23 -2.78 15.26
N PRO A 80 25.08 -2.12 14.46
CA PRO A 80 25.56 -2.74 13.24
C PRO A 80 26.27 -4.06 13.62
N VAL A 81 25.96 -5.12 12.88
CA VAL A 81 26.72 -6.36 12.94
C VAL A 81 28.08 -6.03 12.33
N SER A 82 29.12 -6.03 13.16
CA SER A 82 30.53 -6.02 12.76
C SER A 82 31.01 -7.43 12.54
#